data_AF-A0A7C6WNR3-F1
#
_entry.id   AF-A0A7C6WNR3-F1
#
_cell.length_a   1.000
_cell.length_b   1.000
_cell.length_c   1.000
_cell.angle_alpha   90.00
_cell.angle_beta   90.00
_cell.angle_gamma   90.00
#
_symmetry.space_group_name_H-M   'P 1'
#
loop_
_entity.id
_entity.type
_entity.pdbx_description
1 polymer ?
#
loop_
_entity_poly.entity_id
_entity_poly.type
_entity_poly.pdbx_seq_one_letter_code
_entity_poly.pdbx_strand_id
1 'polypeptide(L)'
;MFNLEEELKRLPDKPGVYIMKDKSDNIIYVGKAVVLKNRVKQYFQSSRNHTIKIKHMTQNIDHFEYIVTDSEVEALVLECNLIKEHRP
;
A
#
# COMPACT_ATOMS: atom_id res chain seq x y z
N MET A 1 -3.59 -18.60 1.06
CA MET A 1 -4.69 -17.80 1.61
C MET A 1 -4.07 -16.58 2.26
N PHE A 2 -4.41 -15.36 1.83
CA PHE A 2 -3.81 -14.13 2.36
C PHE A 2 -4.26 -13.93 3.82
N ASN A 3 -3.30 -13.84 4.75
CA ASN A 3 -3.56 -13.54 6.15
C ASN A 3 -3.06 -12.12 6.45
N LEU A 4 -4.01 -11.18 6.53
CA LEU A 4 -3.72 -9.76 6.73
C LEU A 4 -2.89 -9.51 7.98
N GLU A 5 -3.17 -10.17 9.11
CA GLU A 5 -2.44 -9.92 10.35
C GLU A 5 -0.98 -10.36 10.28
N GLU A 6 -0.70 -11.49 9.62
CA GLU A 6 0.66 -11.99 9.43
C GLU A 6 1.44 -11.11 8.45
N GLU A 7 0.82 -10.70 7.34
CA GLU A 7 1.45 -9.84 6.35
C GLU A 7 1.76 -8.45 6.93
N LEU A 8 0.86 -7.89 7.74
CA LEU A 8 1.12 -6.63 8.44
C LEU A 8 2.28 -6.72 9.45
N LYS A 9 2.56 -7.90 10.01
CA LYS A 9 3.71 -8.12 10.92
C LYS A 9 5.03 -8.24 10.15
N ARG A 10 5.00 -8.70 8.90
CA ARG A 10 6.17 -8.86 8.02
C ARG A 10 6.66 -7.56 7.39
N LEU A 11 5.83 -6.52 7.38
CA LEU A 11 6.18 -5.22 6.80
C LEU A 11 7.46 -4.63 7.44
N PRO A 12 8.42 -4.17 6.62
CA PRO A 12 9.67 -3.64 7.12
C PRO A 12 9.54 -2.20 7.61
N ASP A 13 10.44 -1.83 8.51
CA ASP A 13 10.66 -0.45 8.96
C ASP A 13 11.61 0.27 7.97
N LYS A 14 11.23 0.30 6.68
CA LYS A 14 12.02 0.86 5.57
C LYS A 14 11.15 1.68 4.60
N PRO A 15 11.75 2.60 3.82
CA PRO A 15 11.04 3.29 2.75
C PRO A 15 10.71 2.34 1.60
N GLY A 16 9.71 2.72 0.82
CA GLY A 16 9.31 1.96 -0.35
C GLY A 16 7.95 2.33 -0.90
N VAL A 17 7.47 1.53 -1.84
CA VAL A 17 6.15 1.66 -2.46
C VAL A 17 5.28 0.49 -2.04
N TYR A 18 4.01 0.73 -1.76
CA TYR A 18 2.99 -0.28 -1.54
C TYR A 18 1.93 -0.23 -2.65
N ILE A 19 1.41 -1.41 -2.98
CA ILE A 19 0.47 -1.63 -4.08
C ILE A 19 -0.70 -2.40 -3.48
N MET A 20 -1.90 -1.84 -3.58
CA MET A 20 -3.12 -2.50 -3.10
C MET A 20 -3.85 -3.12 -4.28
N LYS A 21 -4.31 -4.35 -4.10
CA LYS A 21 -4.95 -5.14 -5.15
C LYS A 21 -6.32 -5.64 -4.72
N ASP A 22 -7.22 -5.78 -5.70
CA ASP A 22 -8.51 -6.43 -5.50
C ASP A 22 -8.42 -7.96 -5.65
N LYS A 23 -9.55 -8.64 -5.43
CA LYS A 23 -9.66 -10.11 -5.53
C LYS A 23 -9.38 -10.68 -6.93
N SER A 24 -9.36 -9.82 -7.95
CA SER A 24 -9.07 -10.18 -9.34
C SER A 24 -7.63 -9.83 -9.73
N ASP A 25 -6.79 -9.48 -8.75
CA ASP A 25 -5.39 -9.06 -8.91
C ASP A 25 -5.22 -7.70 -9.61
N ASN A 26 -6.28 -6.89 -9.73
CA ASN A 26 -6.17 -5.55 -10.29
C ASN A 26 -5.53 -4.59 -9.29
N ILE A 27 -4.59 -3.76 -9.74
CA ILE A 27 -4.03 -2.69 -8.92
C ILE A 27 -5.05 -1.56 -8.79
N ILE A 28 -5.54 -1.33 -7.57
CA ILE A 28 -6.55 -0.31 -7.26
C ILE A 28 -5.95 0.89 -6.53
N TYR A 29 -4.70 0.78 -6.07
CA TYR A 29 -3.99 1.89 -5.43
C TYR A 29 -2.49 1.63 -5.41
N VAL A 30 -1.72 2.70 -5.64
CA VAL A 30 -0.26 2.72 -5.46
C VAL A 30 0.09 3.92 -4.59
N GLY A 31 0.99 3.74 -3.65
CA GLY A 31 1.50 4.85 -2.86
C GLY A 31 2.88 4.60 -2.27
N LYS A 32 3.63 5.66 -1.97
CA LYS A 32 4.92 5.58 -1.28
C LYS A 32 4.82 5.72 0.24
N ALA A 33 5.82 5.23 0.93
CA ALA A 33 5.98 5.36 2.37
C ALA A 33 7.44 5.63 2.74
N VAL A 34 7.66 6.46 3.77
CA VAL A 34 8.96 6.56 4.47
C VAL A 34 9.20 5.31 5.32
N VAL A 35 8.11 4.77 5.89
CA VAL A 35 8.11 3.53 6.66
C VAL A 35 6.89 2.71 6.23
N LEU A 36 7.13 1.66 5.45
CA LEU A 36 6.07 0.80 4.89
C LEU A 36 5.14 0.24 5.98
N LYS A 37 5.71 -0.28 7.07
CA LYS A 37 4.96 -0.81 8.21
C LYS A 37 3.93 0.18 8.78
N ASN A 38 4.33 1.42 9.01
CA ASN A 38 3.44 2.43 9.58
C ASN A 38 2.35 2.82 8.59
N ARG A 39 2.74 3.04 7.32
CA ARG A 39 1.83 3.55 6.30
C ARG A 39 0.77 2.53 5.91
N VAL A 40 1.15 1.28 5.70
CA VAL A 40 0.21 0.23 5.31
C VAL A 40 -0.73 -0.12 6.47
N LYS A 41 -0.22 -0.24 7.71
CA LYS A 41 -1.07 -0.47 8.89
C LYS A 41 -2.14 0.59 9.10
N GLN A 42 -1.86 1.85 8.74
CA GLN A 42 -2.81 2.95 8.88
C GLN A 42 -4.13 2.70 8.13
N TYR A 43 -4.11 1.96 7.02
CA TYR A 43 -5.32 1.62 6.25
C TYR A 43 -6.22 0.62 6.96
N PHE A 44 -5.68 -0.22 7.84
CA PHE A 44 -6.40 -1.30 8.53
C PHE A 44 -6.68 -0.99 10.01
N GLN A 45 -6.24 0.18 10.49
CA GLN A 45 -6.59 0.72 11.80
C GLN A 45 -7.96 1.42 11.76
N SER A 46 -8.50 1.72 12.96
CA SER A 46 -9.84 2.29 13.14
C SER A 46 -10.13 3.45 12.17
N SER A 47 -11.25 3.33 11.45
CA SER A 47 -11.62 4.18 10.31
C SER A 47 -12.05 5.61 10.66
N ARG A 48 -11.90 6.02 11.93
CA ARG A 48 -12.38 7.34 12.42
C ARG A 48 -11.69 8.51 11.72
N ASN A 49 -10.46 8.31 11.25
CA ASN A 49 -9.65 9.32 10.56
C ASN A 49 -9.52 9.09 9.03
N HIS A 50 -10.22 8.12 8.46
CA HIS A 50 -10.18 7.89 7.01
C HIS A 50 -11.21 8.76 6.29
N THR A 51 -10.79 9.35 5.17
CA THR A 51 -11.73 9.99 4.24
C THR A 51 -12.63 8.95 3.60
N ILE A 52 -13.79 9.38 3.09
CA ILE A 52 -14.76 8.50 2.41
C ILE A 52 -14.09 7.71 1.28
N LYS A 53 -13.23 8.36 0.47
CA LYS A 53 -12.45 7.72 -0.60
C LYS A 53 -11.60 6.55 -0.08
N ILE A 54 -10.88 6.75 1.03
CA ILE A 54 -10.00 5.73 1.61
C ILE A 54 -10.82 4.57 2.19
N LYS A 55 -11.97 4.85 2.80
CA LYS A 55 -12.90 3.81 3.28
C LYS A 55 -13.41 2.93 2.14
N HIS A 56 -13.83 3.52 1.03
CA HIS A 56 -14.27 2.74 -0.14
C HIS A 56 -13.14 1.94 -0.77
N MET A 57 -11.94 2.52 -0.88
CA MET A 57 -10.78 1.81 -1.42
C MET A 57 -10.43 0.60 -0.53
N THR A 58 -10.33 0.79 0.79
CA THR A 58 -9.95 -0.27 1.74
C THR A 58 -10.93 -1.45 1.77
N GLN A 59 -12.22 -1.22 1.51
CA GLN A 59 -13.22 -2.28 1.38
C GLN A 59 -12.99 -3.21 0.17
N ASN A 60 -12.27 -2.74 -0.85
CA ASN A 60 -12.00 -3.50 -2.06
C ASN A 60 -10.60 -4.15 -2.08
N ILE A 61 -9.80 -3.94 -1.03
CA ILE A 61 -8.48 -4.56 -0.91
C ILE A 61 -8.66 -6.03 -0.55
N ASP A 62 -8.13 -6.91 -1.38
CA ASP A 62 -8.00 -8.34 -1.10
C ASP A 62 -6.61 -8.66 -0.51
N HIS A 63 -5.57 -8.11 -1.12
CA HIS A 63 -4.18 -8.24 -0.68
C HIS A 63 -3.34 -7.02 -1.08
N PHE A 64 -2.10 -6.97 -0.61
CA PHE A 64 -1.16 -5.91 -0.95
C PHE A 64 0.24 -6.45 -1.21
N GLU A 65 1.01 -5.70 -1.99
CA GLU A 65 2.42 -5.92 -2.27
C GLU A 65 3.23 -4.69 -1.86
N TYR A 66 4.54 -4.85 -1.73
CA TYR A 66 5.44 -3.74 -1.48
C TYR A 66 6.82 -3.96 -2.09
N ILE A 67 7.47 -2.86 -2.45
CA ILE A 67 8.84 -2.83 -2.94
C ILE A 67 9.62 -1.91 -2.00
N VAL A 68 10.65 -2.46 -1.34
CA VAL A 68 11.55 -1.71 -0.48
C VAL A 68 12.54 -0.93 -1.35
N THR A 69 12.80 0.32 -0.98
CA THR A 69 13.84 1.16 -1.62
C THR A 69 14.90 1.57 -0.60
N ASP A 70 16.02 2.10 -1.08
CA ASP A 70 17.10 2.55 -0.19
C ASP A 70 16.90 4.00 0.28
N SER A 71 16.05 4.76 -0.41
CA SER A 71 15.70 6.13 -0.03
C SER A 71 14.24 6.50 -0.33
N GLU A 72 13.77 7.59 0.28
CA GLU A 72 12.47 8.19 -0.03
C GLU A 72 12.37 8.72 -1.46
N VAL A 73 13.50 9.18 -2.04
CA VAL A 73 13.57 9.71 -3.40
C VAL A 73 13.35 8.59 -4.41
N GLU A 74 13.98 7.44 -4.21
CA GLU A 74 13.72 6.25 -5.02
C GLU A 74 12.28 5.78 -4.92
N ALA A 75 11.70 5.77 -3.70
CA ALA A 75 10.29 5.43 -3.51
C ALA A 75 9.37 6.36 -4.31
N LEU A 76 9.66 7.67 -4.34
CA LEU A 76 8.91 8.64 -5.13
C LEU A 76 9.03 8.38 -6.63
N VAL A 77 10.23 8.13 -7.15
CA VAL A 77 10.45 7.84 -8.58
C VAL A 77 9.73 6.55 -8.98
N LEU A 78 9.84 5.50 -8.16
CA LEU A 78 9.20 4.22 -8.40
C LEU A 78 7.67 4.31 -8.37
N GLU A 79 7.11 5.00 -7.38
CA GLU A 79 5.67 5.29 -7.29
C GLU A 79 5.19 6.00 -8.56
N CYS A 80 5.90 7.04 -8.99
CA CYS A 80 5.56 7.80 -10.19
C CYS A 80 5.56 6.91 -11.45
N ASN A 81 6.50 5.96 -11.55
CA ASN A 81 6.56 5.03 -12.68
C ASN A 81 5.38 4.04 -12.65
N LEU A 82 5.10 3.43 -11.49
CA LEU A 82 3.99 2.49 -11.32
C LEU A 82 2.63 3.13 -11.57
N ILE A 83 2.41 4.37 -11.12
CA ILE A 83 1.17 5.11 -11.42
C ILE A 83 1.02 5.37 -12.92
N LYS A 84 2.11 5.72 -13.61
CA LYS A 84 2.08 5.95 -15.07
C LYS A 84 1.81 4.67 -15.86
N GLU A 85 2.40 3.57 -15.43
CA GLU A 85 2.29 2.26 -16.06
C GLU A 85 0.90 1.66 -15.89
N HIS A 86 0.39 1.65 -14.66
CA HIS A 86 -0.84 0.93 -14.33
C HIS A 86 -2.10 1.80 -14.33
N ARG A 87 -1.95 3.12 -14.19
CA ARG A 87 -3.06 4.10 -14.08
C ARG A 87 -4.20 3.62 -13.16
N PRO A 88 -3.87 3.27 -11.91
CA PRO A 88 -4.84 2.77 -10.93
C PRO A 88 -5.91 3.80 -10.55
#